data_AF-A0A820QLN6-F1
#
_entry.id   AF-A0A820QLN6-F1
#
_cell.length_a   1.000
_cell.length_b   1.000
_cell.length_c   1.000
_cell.angle_alpha   90.00
_cell.angle_beta   90.00
_cell.angle_gamma   90.00
#
_symmetry.space_group_name_H-M   'P 1'
#
loop_
_entity.id
_entity.type
_entity.pdbx_description
1 polymer ?
#
loop_
_entity_poly.entity_id
_entity_poly.type
_entity_poly.pdbx_seq_one_letter_code
_entity_poly.pdbx_strand_id
1 'polypeptide(L)'
;FSESISHYQPMELRSTVVITTISLLTGFSILFLWNGQSCSRTQLLFNNDCRLSLIESDNFICESDAVWNERKIVYQTQDKENMMKRSHKIFFLSNWEPNFHCSHARRIGQMGDGGKWVCDPHRLKARSDCLIYSAGSNGDFSFEVHMKKVMPHCEIHTFDQNRHVCPNNICVFHQITFGNGTHP
;
A
#
# COMPACT_ATOMS: atom_id res chain seq x y z
N PHE A 1 -13.48 -79.26 -32.91
CA PHE A 1 -13.66 -77.83 -32.62
C PHE A 1 -13.10 -77.57 -31.24
N SER A 2 -11.95 -76.89 -31.24
CA SER A 2 -11.19 -76.40 -30.09
C SER A 2 -11.87 -75.17 -29.51
N GLU A 3 -11.89 -75.01 -28.19
CA GLU A 3 -11.89 -73.68 -27.59
C GLU A 3 -11.21 -73.68 -26.22
N SER A 4 -10.57 -72.55 -25.98
CA SER A 4 -9.41 -72.27 -25.14
C SER A 4 -9.76 -71.79 -23.73
N ILE A 5 -9.01 -72.25 -22.72
CA ILE A 5 -8.98 -71.63 -21.39
C ILE A 5 -7.63 -70.91 -21.23
N SER A 6 -7.72 -69.60 -21.03
CA SER A 6 -6.63 -68.65 -20.75
C SER A 6 -5.88 -69.01 -19.47
N HIS A 7 -4.56 -69.22 -19.58
CA HIS A 7 -3.66 -69.40 -18.45
C HIS A 7 -3.12 -68.03 -18.01
N TYR A 8 -3.55 -67.55 -16.85
CA TYR A 8 -2.93 -66.41 -16.16
C TYR A 8 -1.67 -66.93 -15.44
N GLN A 9 -0.48 -66.45 -15.80
CA GLN A 9 0.76 -66.76 -15.07
C GLN A 9 1.08 -65.63 -14.07
N PRO A 10 1.46 -65.96 -12.83
CA PRO A 10 1.87 -64.97 -11.85
C PRO A 10 3.25 -64.40 -12.19
N MET A 11 3.35 -63.07 -12.15
CA MET A 11 4.61 -62.36 -12.38
C MET A 11 5.51 -62.50 -11.14
N GLU A 12 6.49 -63.39 -11.19
CA GLU A 12 7.51 -63.51 -10.14
C GLU A 12 8.42 -62.28 -10.16
N LEU A 13 8.25 -61.42 -9.16
CA LEU A 13 9.06 -60.24 -8.95
C LEU A 13 10.42 -60.67 -8.39
N ARG A 14 11.44 -60.73 -9.25
CA ARG A 14 12.80 -61.13 -8.86
C ARG A 14 13.35 -60.17 -7.78
N SER A 15 13.84 -60.73 -6.67
CA SER A 15 14.37 -59.97 -5.52
C SER A 15 15.42 -58.92 -5.92
N THR A 16 16.18 -59.16 -6.99
CA THR A 16 17.14 -58.20 -7.55
C THR A 16 16.48 -56.90 -8.03
N VAL A 17 15.28 -56.96 -8.63
CA VAL A 17 14.53 -55.79 -9.11
C VAL A 17 13.97 -54.98 -7.95
N VAL A 18 13.57 -55.64 -6.86
CA VAL A 18 13.11 -54.98 -5.64
C VAL A 18 14.28 -54.26 -4.95
N ILE A 19 15.45 -54.89 -4.89
CA ILE A 19 16.64 -54.31 -4.26
C ILE A 19 17.17 -53.12 -5.08
N THR A 20 17.17 -53.21 -6.40
CA THR A 20 17.63 -52.10 -7.26
C THR A 20 16.65 -50.93 -7.24
N THR A 21 15.34 -51.18 -7.20
CA THR A 21 14.34 -50.11 -7.09
C THR A 21 14.40 -49.41 -5.74
N ILE A 22 14.56 -50.15 -4.62
CA ILE A 22 14.74 -49.56 -3.29
C ILE A 22 16.03 -48.72 -3.25
N SER A 23 17.14 -49.23 -3.79
CA SER A 23 18.42 -48.51 -3.80
C SER A 23 18.36 -47.21 -4.60
N LEU A 24 17.69 -47.22 -5.75
CA LEU A 24 17.46 -46.02 -6.57
C LEU A 24 16.55 -45.01 -5.87
N LEU A 25 15.46 -45.46 -5.24
CA LEU A 25 14.54 -44.60 -4.50
C LEU A 25 15.20 -43.96 -3.27
N THR A 26 16.04 -44.71 -2.54
CA THR A 26 16.82 -44.15 -1.43
C THR A 26 17.86 -43.16 -1.92
N GLY A 27 18.51 -43.43 -3.06
CA GLY A 27 19.49 -42.51 -3.66
C GLY A 27 18.85 -41.18 -4.12
N PHE A 28 17.69 -41.25 -4.78
CA PHE A 28 16.93 -40.05 -5.16
C PHE A 28 16.45 -39.25 -3.95
N SER A 29 15.98 -39.92 -2.89
CA SER A 29 15.52 -39.25 -1.66
C SER A 29 16.67 -38.54 -0.96
N ILE A 30 17.86 -39.16 -0.90
CA ILE A 30 19.06 -38.54 -0.32
C ILE A 30 19.51 -37.33 -1.15
N LEU A 31 19.46 -37.42 -2.49
CA LEU A 31 19.76 -36.30 -3.38
C LEU A 31 18.74 -35.14 -3.26
N PHE A 32 17.46 -35.43 -3.05
CA PHE A 32 16.44 -34.41 -2.77
C PHE A 32 16.63 -33.76 -1.40
N LEU A 33 17.08 -34.50 -0.39
CA LEU A 33 17.39 -33.96 0.93
C LEU A 33 18.70 -33.17 0.96
N TRP A 34 19.66 -33.48 0.07
CA TRP A 34 20.91 -32.72 -0.10
C TRP A 34 20.75 -31.48 -1.00
N ASN A 35 19.98 -31.57 -2.09
CA ASN A 35 19.64 -30.42 -2.95
C ASN A 35 18.50 -29.57 -2.41
N GLY A 36 17.75 -30.07 -1.42
CA GLY A 36 16.94 -29.27 -0.50
C GLY A 36 17.85 -28.49 0.45
N GLN A 37 18.89 -27.86 -0.09
CA GLN A 37 19.76 -26.96 0.62
C GLN A 37 18.85 -25.87 1.15
N SER A 38 18.65 -25.94 2.46
CA SER A 38 17.87 -25.02 3.27
C SER A 38 17.84 -23.68 2.55
N CYS A 39 16.65 -23.25 2.12
CA CYS A 39 16.43 -21.82 2.02
C CYS A 39 16.73 -21.35 3.43
N SER A 40 17.97 -20.93 3.66
CA SER A 40 18.36 -20.25 4.87
C SER A 40 17.38 -19.13 4.88
N ARG A 41 16.39 -19.26 5.77
CA ARG A 41 15.69 -18.15 6.33
C ARG A 41 16.83 -17.38 6.97
N THR A 42 17.53 -16.57 6.18
CA THR A 42 17.96 -15.28 6.63
C THR A 42 16.69 -14.76 7.27
N GLN A 43 16.64 -14.88 8.59
CA GLN A 43 16.06 -13.82 9.36
C GLN A 43 16.82 -12.61 8.83
N LEU A 44 16.26 -11.98 7.79
CA LEU A 44 16.23 -10.56 7.70
C LEU A 44 15.67 -10.17 9.06
N LEU A 45 16.58 -10.05 10.03
CA LEU A 45 16.44 -9.10 11.10
C LEU A 45 16.33 -7.79 10.33
N PHE A 46 15.10 -7.51 9.88
CA PHE A 46 14.59 -6.17 9.77
C PHE A 46 14.70 -5.63 11.20
N ASN A 47 15.93 -5.28 11.59
CA ASN A 47 16.11 -4.09 12.38
C ASN A 47 15.49 -3.04 11.48
N ASN A 48 14.23 -2.71 11.77
CA ASN A 48 13.54 -1.60 11.16
C ASN A 48 14.30 -0.36 11.65
N ASP A 49 15.48 -0.13 11.07
CA ASP A 49 16.22 1.10 11.21
C ASP A 49 15.44 2.13 10.39
N CYS A 50 14.32 2.53 10.99
CA CYS A 50 13.42 3.55 10.54
C CYS A 50 13.50 4.77 11.46
N ARG A 51 14.60 4.89 12.21
CA ARG A 51 14.85 6.00 13.11
C ARG A 51 14.85 7.32 12.35
N LEU A 52 15.48 7.37 11.17
CA LEU A 52 15.51 8.57 10.34
C LEU A 52 14.11 8.95 9.87
N SER A 53 13.37 8.01 9.28
CA SER A 53 12.02 8.26 8.77
C SER A 53 11.05 8.64 9.88
N LEU A 54 11.11 8.01 11.05
CA LEU A 54 10.28 8.38 12.20
C LEU A 54 10.58 9.79 12.69
N ILE A 55 11.85 10.18 12.83
CA ILE A 55 12.21 11.54 13.27
C ILE A 55 11.76 12.58 12.26
N GLU A 56 12.07 12.38 10.97
CA GLU A 56 11.76 13.37 9.92
C GLU A 56 10.25 13.46 9.60
N SER A 57 9.46 12.42 9.93
CA SER A 57 8.02 12.38 9.67
C SER A 57 7.15 12.59 10.90
N ASP A 58 7.71 13.04 12.03
CA ASP A 58 6.99 13.17 13.31
C ASP A 58 6.29 11.87 13.74
N ASN A 59 7.06 10.78 13.75
CA ASN A 59 6.64 9.41 14.03
C ASN A 59 5.53 8.89 13.10
N PHE A 60 5.37 9.48 11.92
CA PHE A 60 4.34 9.07 10.98
C PHE A 60 4.79 7.98 10.01
N ILE A 61 6.08 7.73 9.82
CA ILE A 61 6.53 6.81 8.77
C ILE A 61 7.69 5.97 9.29
N CYS A 62 7.55 4.65 9.18
CA CYS A 62 8.61 3.72 9.51
C CYS A 62 9.01 2.97 8.24
N GLU A 63 10.02 3.50 7.57
CA GLU A 63 10.69 2.92 6.41
C GLU A 63 12.19 2.83 6.69
N SER A 64 12.88 1.86 6.09
CA SER A 64 14.33 1.77 6.25
C SER A 64 15.02 3.03 5.72
N ASP A 65 16.17 3.39 6.29
CA ASP A 65 16.94 4.56 5.86
C ASP A 65 17.23 4.56 4.35
N ALA A 66 17.47 3.39 3.74
CA ALA A 66 17.66 3.26 2.30
C ALA A 66 16.40 3.69 1.50
N VAL A 67 15.22 3.22 1.92
CA VAL A 67 13.94 3.56 1.26
C VAL A 67 13.59 5.02 1.49
N TRP A 68 13.77 5.52 2.71
CA TRP A 68 13.46 6.90 3.07
C TRP A 68 14.34 7.91 2.30
N ASN A 69 15.63 7.60 2.15
CA ASN A 69 16.53 8.44 1.36
C ASN A 69 16.20 8.40 -0.13
N GLU A 70 15.87 7.23 -0.69
CA GLU A 70 15.44 7.12 -2.09
C GLU A 70 14.16 7.95 -2.34
N ARG A 71 13.20 7.90 -1.42
CA ARG A 71 11.98 8.71 -1.48
C ARG A 71 12.29 10.21 -1.57
N LYS A 72 13.23 10.70 -0.74
CA LYS A 72 13.67 12.11 -0.77
C LYS A 72 14.30 12.48 -2.13
N ILE A 73 15.12 11.59 -2.71
CA ILE A 73 15.73 11.78 -4.03
C ILE A 73 14.67 11.87 -5.12
N VAL A 74 13.71 10.94 -5.13
CA VAL A 74 12.62 10.94 -6.12
C VAL A 74 11.78 12.21 -5.99
N TYR A 75 11.38 12.58 -4.77
CA TYR A 75 10.63 13.82 -4.53
C TYR A 75 11.37 15.04 -5.06
N GLN A 76 12.65 15.22 -4.71
CA GLN A 76 13.45 16.36 -5.17
C GLN A 76 13.61 16.40 -6.69
N THR A 77 13.68 15.23 -7.34
CA THR A 77 13.79 15.14 -8.80
C THR A 77 12.47 15.53 -9.46
N GLN A 78 11.34 15.00 -8.97
CA GLN A 78 10.02 15.32 -9.50
C GLN A 78 9.61 16.76 -9.22
N ASP A 79 9.94 17.31 -8.05
CA ASP A 79 9.65 18.69 -7.68
C ASP A 79 10.31 19.67 -8.66
N LYS A 80 11.58 19.43 -9.03
CA LYS A 80 12.27 20.24 -10.05
C LYS A 80 11.57 20.22 -11.41
N GLU A 81 11.06 19.06 -11.83
CA GLU A 81 10.27 18.95 -13.06
C GLU A 81 8.93 19.70 -12.92
N ASN A 82 8.32 19.66 -11.74
CA ASN A 82 7.05 20.33 -11.43
C ASN A 82 7.15 21.86 -11.30
N MET A 83 8.35 22.40 -11.07
CA MET A 83 8.61 23.83 -11.07
C MET A 83 8.70 24.43 -12.49
N MET A 84 8.68 23.61 -13.54
CA MET A 84 8.69 24.12 -14.92
C MET A 84 7.33 24.73 -15.28
N LYS A 85 7.32 26.04 -15.58
CA LYS A 85 6.13 26.78 -16.04
C LYS A 85 5.70 26.33 -17.45
N ARG A 86 5.07 25.16 -17.55
CA ARG A 86 4.41 24.70 -18.78
C ARG A 86 3.07 25.43 -18.94
N SER A 87 2.57 25.51 -20.17
CA SER A 87 1.24 26.06 -20.45
C SER A 87 0.17 25.42 -19.57
N HIS A 88 -0.67 26.24 -18.93
CA HIS A 88 -1.75 25.79 -18.03
C HIS A 88 -2.65 24.71 -18.64
N LYS A 89 -2.83 24.71 -19.98
CA LYS A 89 -3.68 23.76 -20.70
C LYS A 89 -3.17 22.31 -20.67
N ILE A 90 -1.88 22.08 -20.43
CA ILE A 90 -1.27 20.75 -20.40
C ILE A 90 -0.56 20.47 -19.07
N PHE A 91 -0.83 21.28 -18.03
CA PHE A 91 -0.13 21.19 -16.76
C PHE A 91 -0.18 19.77 -16.19
N PHE A 92 -1.38 19.18 -16.05
CA PHE A 92 -1.54 17.82 -15.51
C PHE A 92 -0.99 16.70 -16.40
N LEU A 93 -0.76 16.97 -17.69
CA LEU A 93 -0.10 16.02 -18.60
C LEU A 93 1.43 16.14 -18.56
N SER A 94 1.93 17.24 -18.01
CA SER A 94 3.32 17.68 -18.10
C SER A 94 4.06 17.67 -16.78
N ASN A 95 3.32 17.64 -15.67
CA ASN A 95 3.82 17.64 -14.31
C ASN A 95 3.47 16.31 -13.68
N TRP A 96 4.36 15.86 -12.80
CA TRP A 96 4.20 14.65 -12.01
C TRP A 96 3.22 14.91 -10.88
N GLU A 97 2.36 13.94 -10.61
CA GLU A 97 1.57 13.95 -9.37
C GLU A 97 2.52 13.93 -8.16
N PRO A 98 2.27 14.71 -7.10
CA PRO A 98 3.03 14.64 -5.87
C PRO A 98 3.03 13.20 -5.34
N ASN A 99 4.19 12.54 -5.32
CA ASN A 99 4.24 11.09 -5.15
C ASN A 99 4.45 10.65 -3.68
N PHE A 100 3.59 11.07 -2.76
CA PHE A 100 3.63 10.49 -1.40
C PHE A 100 2.78 9.21 -1.29
N HIS A 101 3.34 8.09 -1.74
CA HIS A 101 2.66 6.79 -1.67
C HIS A 101 2.90 6.09 -0.32
N CYS A 102 1.84 5.47 0.20
CA CYS A 102 1.81 4.70 1.43
C CYS A 102 1.36 3.25 1.16
N SER A 103 1.66 2.34 2.09
CA SER A 103 1.26 0.93 1.97
C SER A 103 -0.25 0.72 2.06
N HIS A 104 -0.96 1.54 2.86
CA HIS A 104 -2.41 1.43 3.01
C HIS A 104 -3.11 2.74 2.62
N ALA A 105 -3.27 2.94 1.31
CA ALA A 105 -4.16 3.97 0.78
C ALA A 105 -5.62 3.49 0.87
N ARG A 106 -6.50 4.35 1.39
CA ARG A 106 -7.94 4.10 1.44
C ARG A 106 -8.71 5.28 0.88
N ARG A 107 -9.67 5.01 0.01
CA ARG A 107 -10.60 6.04 -0.47
C ARG A 107 -11.69 6.29 0.58
N ILE A 108 -11.88 7.56 0.96
CA ILE A 108 -12.84 8.02 1.97
C ILE A 108 -13.74 9.10 1.34
N GLY A 109 -15.05 9.00 1.54
CA GLY A 109 -16.05 9.88 0.92
C GLY A 109 -16.85 9.19 -0.20
N GLN A 110 -17.62 9.97 -0.97
CA GLN A 110 -18.43 9.45 -2.08
C GLN A 110 -17.60 8.91 -3.24
N MET A 111 -18.17 8.02 -4.05
CA MET A 111 -17.58 7.56 -5.31
C MET A 111 -17.60 8.68 -6.36
N GLY A 112 -16.53 8.79 -7.16
CA GLY A 112 -16.39 9.88 -8.14
C GLY A 112 -15.70 11.11 -7.57
N ASP A 113 -16.31 12.29 -7.75
CA ASP A 113 -15.82 13.52 -7.12
C ASP A 113 -16.17 13.55 -5.62
N GLY A 114 -15.52 14.42 -4.85
CA GLY A 114 -15.69 14.57 -3.40
C GLY A 114 -14.82 13.63 -2.57
N GLY A 115 -14.85 12.33 -2.86
CA GLY A 115 -14.03 11.35 -2.14
C GLY A 115 -12.53 11.48 -2.43
N LYS A 116 -11.70 11.28 -1.39
CA LYS A 116 -10.23 11.43 -1.45
C LYS A 116 -9.52 10.14 -1.07
N TRP A 117 -8.34 9.91 -1.64
CA TRP A 117 -7.43 8.86 -1.18
C TRP A 117 -6.66 9.38 0.04
N VAL A 118 -6.73 8.64 1.14
CA VAL A 118 -6.06 8.97 2.40
C VAL A 118 -5.04 7.90 2.72
N CYS A 119 -3.83 8.32 3.05
CA CYS A 119 -2.74 7.44 3.43
C CYS A 119 -2.80 7.02 4.90
N ASP A 120 -2.71 5.71 5.12
CA ASP A 120 -2.65 5.06 6.43
C ASP A 120 -3.61 5.64 7.50
N PRO A 121 -4.91 5.82 7.19
CA PRO A 121 -5.85 6.48 8.11
C PRO A 121 -6.02 5.74 9.45
N HIS A 122 -5.66 4.45 9.51
CA HIS A 122 -5.66 3.66 10.74
C HIS A 122 -4.65 4.19 11.78
N ARG A 123 -3.57 4.84 11.35
CA ARG A 123 -2.53 5.37 12.25
C ARG A 123 -3.00 6.62 12.98
N LEU A 124 -3.82 7.44 12.33
CA LEU A 124 -4.49 8.58 12.95
C LEU A 124 -5.54 8.14 13.97
N LYS A 125 -6.22 7.01 13.74
CA LYS A 125 -7.21 6.46 14.69
C LYS A 125 -6.63 6.17 16.08
N ALA A 126 -5.33 5.90 16.17
CA ALA A 126 -4.64 5.63 17.44
C ALA A 126 -4.27 6.90 18.22
N ARG A 127 -4.34 8.08 17.60
CA ARG A 127 -4.02 9.36 18.25
C ARG A 127 -5.27 9.91 18.92
N SER A 128 -5.15 10.38 20.17
CA SER A 128 -6.25 11.07 20.85
C SER A 128 -6.41 12.51 20.39
N ASP A 129 -5.31 13.13 19.97
CA ASP A 129 -5.16 14.49 19.48
C ASP A 129 -5.19 14.50 17.95
N CYS A 130 -6.38 14.58 17.36
CA CYS A 130 -6.55 14.54 15.92
C CYS A 130 -7.24 15.79 15.39
N LEU A 131 -6.58 16.46 14.45
CA LEU A 131 -7.06 17.65 13.78
C LEU A 131 -6.94 17.47 12.26
N ILE A 132 -8.02 17.72 11.55
CA ILE A 132 -8.10 17.59 10.09
C ILE A 132 -8.45 18.95 9.50
N TYR A 133 -7.59 19.44 8.62
CA TYR A 133 -7.88 20.58 7.76
C TYR A 133 -8.28 20.07 6.37
N SER A 134 -9.48 20.43 5.91
CA SER A 134 -10.01 20.05 4.60
C SER A 134 -10.26 21.31 3.78
N ALA A 135 -9.57 21.47 2.65
CA ALA A 135 -9.65 22.67 1.82
C ALA A 135 -10.29 22.36 0.45
N GLY A 136 -11.16 23.25 -0.03
CA GLY A 136 -11.78 23.15 -1.34
C GLY A 136 -12.92 22.14 -1.40
N SER A 137 -13.77 22.11 -0.37
CA SER A 137 -14.95 21.23 -0.31
C SER A 137 -15.95 21.47 -1.46
N ASN A 138 -16.03 22.69 -1.98
CA ASN A 138 -17.00 23.14 -2.97
C ASN A 138 -18.45 22.76 -2.59
N GLY A 139 -18.76 22.76 -1.29
CA GLY A 139 -20.06 22.38 -0.74
C GLY A 139 -20.32 20.87 -0.65
N ASP A 140 -19.41 20.02 -1.11
CA ASP A 140 -19.47 18.57 -0.88
C ASP A 140 -18.69 18.19 0.39
N PHE A 141 -19.44 17.89 1.45
CA PHE A 141 -18.90 17.47 2.74
C PHE A 141 -18.79 15.94 2.89
N SER A 142 -18.91 15.19 1.80
CA SER A 142 -18.93 13.73 1.88
C SER A 142 -17.63 13.15 2.44
N PHE A 143 -16.49 13.77 2.12
CA PHE A 143 -15.20 13.39 2.68
C PHE A 143 -15.21 13.53 4.21
N GLU A 144 -15.57 14.71 4.73
CA GLU A 144 -15.59 15.03 6.16
C GLU A 144 -16.57 14.14 6.92
N VAL A 145 -17.77 13.93 6.36
CA VAL A 145 -18.77 13.03 6.95
C VAL A 145 -18.20 11.62 7.09
N HIS A 146 -17.50 11.11 6.08
CA HIS A 146 -16.91 9.76 6.15
C HIS A 146 -15.66 9.72 7.04
N MET A 147 -14.84 10.78 7.07
CA MET A 147 -13.74 10.90 8.01
C MET A 147 -14.24 10.89 9.45
N LYS A 148 -15.33 11.60 9.75
CA LYS A 148 -15.96 11.61 11.08
C LYS A 148 -16.49 10.23 11.48
N LYS A 149 -16.94 9.40 10.52
CA LYS A 149 -17.31 7.99 10.80
C LYS A 149 -16.08 7.11 11.12
N VAL A 150 -14.97 7.33 10.43
CA VAL A 150 -13.74 6.53 10.62
C VAL A 150 -12.99 6.95 11.89
N MET A 151 -12.98 8.26 12.18
CA MET A 151 -12.26 8.88 13.29
C MET A 151 -13.16 9.91 13.98
N PRO A 152 -14.13 9.44 14.81
CA PRO A 152 -15.15 10.31 15.41
C PRO A 152 -14.59 11.35 16.36
N HIS A 153 -13.41 11.10 16.94
CA HIS A 153 -12.74 12.00 17.88
C HIS A 153 -12.03 13.17 17.19
N CYS A 154 -11.72 13.09 15.89
CA CYS A 154 -11.00 14.17 15.20
C CYS A 154 -11.85 15.44 15.10
N GLU A 155 -11.23 16.57 15.39
CA GLU A 155 -11.76 17.88 15.02
C GLU A 155 -11.52 18.12 13.53
N ILE A 156 -12.53 18.62 12.82
CA ILE A 156 -12.45 18.85 11.37
C ILE A 156 -12.76 20.32 11.11
N HIS A 157 -11.85 21.00 10.42
CA HIS A 157 -12.02 22.36 9.93
C HIS A 157 -12.04 22.32 8.41
N THR A 158 -13.14 22.78 7.82
CA THR A 158 -13.30 22.83 6.37
C THR A 158 -13.21 24.26 5.87
N PHE A 159 -12.45 24.46 4.80
CA PHE A 159 -12.18 25.77 4.19
C PHE A 159 -12.65 25.80 2.75
N ASP A 160 -13.34 26.87 2.38
CA ASP A 160 -13.69 27.13 0.99
C ASP A 160 -13.82 28.63 0.74
N GLN A 161 -13.64 29.06 -0.52
CA GLN A 161 -13.85 30.44 -0.93
C GLN A 161 -15.34 30.83 -0.85
N ASN A 162 -16.22 29.88 -1.18
CA ASN A 162 -17.65 30.08 -1.20
C ASN A 162 -18.24 29.69 0.16
N ARG A 163 -19.31 30.38 0.56
CA ARG A 163 -19.97 30.06 1.83
C ARG A 163 -20.82 28.81 1.67
N HIS A 164 -20.52 27.79 2.47
CA HIS A 164 -21.30 26.56 2.56
C HIS A 164 -21.69 26.27 4.01
N VAL A 165 -22.66 25.36 4.19
CA VAL A 165 -23.12 24.93 5.51
C VAL A 165 -22.63 23.51 5.75
N CYS A 166 -21.65 23.36 6.64
CA CYS A 166 -21.21 22.05 7.07
C CYS A 166 -22.31 21.37 7.91
N PRO A 167 -22.53 20.04 7.77
CA PRO A 167 -23.49 19.33 8.60
C PRO A 167 -23.14 19.43 10.10
N ASN A 168 -24.19 19.48 10.94
CA ASN A 168 -24.05 19.59 12.39
C ASN A 168 -23.15 18.47 12.94
N ASN A 169 -22.24 18.84 13.85
CA ASN A 169 -21.28 17.95 14.52
C ASN A 169 -20.27 17.22 13.60
N ILE A 170 -20.16 17.64 12.33
CA ILE A 170 -19.16 17.07 11.40
C ILE A 170 -17.91 17.92 11.37
N CYS A 171 -18.03 19.22 11.08
CA CYS A 171 -16.90 20.12 10.93
C CYS A 171 -17.24 21.56 11.30
N VAL A 172 -16.21 22.35 11.57
CA VAL A 172 -16.28 23.82 11.66
C VAL A 172 -15.92 24.39 10.29
N PHE A 173 -16.82 25.18 9.71
CA PHE A 173 -16.62 25.76 8.39
C PHE A 173 -15.99 27.15 8.45
N HIS A 174 -15.03 27.40 7.56
CA HIS A 174 -14.29 28.65 7.44
C HIS A 174 -14.36 29.13 6.00
N GLN A 175 -14.90 30.34 5.79
CA GLN A 175 -14.88 30.96 4.47
C GLN A 175 -13.54 31.67 4.26
N ILE A 176 -12.62 31.05 3.52
CA ILE A 176 -11.25 31.54 3.29
C ILE A 176 -10.82 31.24 1.86
N THR A 177 -10.16 32.22 1.23
CA THR A 177 -9.46 32.06 -0.05
C THR A 177 -7.97 31.85 0.21
N PHE A 178 -7.38 30.78 -0.34
CA PHE A 178 -5.93 30.57 -0.30
C PHE A 178 -5.24 31.33 -1.43
N GLY A 179 -4.10 31.97 -1.14
CA GLY A 179 -3.38 32.79 -2.11
C GLY A 179 -3.81 34.25 -2.12
N ASN A 180 -3.40 35.01 -3.13
CA ASN A 180 -3.63 36.46 -3.22
C ASN A 180 -5.03 36.82 -3.78
N GLY A 181 -5.84 35.84 -4.15
CA GLY A 181 -7.18 36.03 -4.70
C GLY A 181 -7.24 36.74 -6.05
N THR A 182 -6.11 37.02 -6.71
CA THR A 182 -6.09 37.72 -8.01
C THR A 182 -6.26 36.77 -9.19
N HIS A 183 -6.09 35.47 -8.98
CA HIS A 183 -6.27 34.43 -9.99
C HIS A 183 -7.01 33.22 -9.39
N PRO A 184 -7.96 32.62 -10.13
CA PRO A 184 -8.61 31.36 -9.73
C PRO A 184 -7.65 30.17 -9.81
#